data_AF-A0A0A0EST6-F1
#
_entry.id   AF-A0A0A0EST6-F1
#
_cell.length_a   1.000
_cell.length_b   1.000
_cell.length_c   1.000
_cell.angle_alpha   90.00
_cell.angle_beta   90.00
_cell.angle_gamma   90.00
#
_symmetry.space_group_name_H-M   'P 1'
#
loop_
_entity.id
_entity.type
_entity.pdbx_description
1 polymer ?
#
loop_
_entity_poly.entity_id
_entity_poly.type
_entity_poly.pdbx_seq_one_letter_code
_entity_poly.pdbx_strand_id
1 'polypeptide(L)'
;MPPALRHLLQPLNLAGLSTLAALGLTLRWVAPERQAPAFALLVAFALALVVRDLVEHRRPRLALALLWTMPPLALALLALAPRLGTPQVLLVVWVGVAAYILPMRTALLATLAANAIAYFIVRQGGHEAPLVMTLLYLGFQAFAALTSHYATTAERARDALARVNADLLATRALLADSARDSERLRVARELHDVAGHKLTALTLNLRALAANPAFADRRELAVAQQMAGELMGDLRNVVQQLRDSRGLDLATALRALAAPLPRPALQLAIDDDVRIGDAAVADTVLRVVQEALTNS
;
A
#
# COMPACT_ATOMS: atom_id res chain seq x y z
N MET A 1 -3.55 -10.99 -23.18
CA MET A 1 -3.10 -9.65 -23.62
C MET A 1 -1.71 -9.37 -23.07
N PRO A 2 -0.72 -9.09 -23.94
CA PRO A 2 0.64 -8.79 -23.50
C PRO A 2 0.70 -7.49 -22.67
N PRO A 3 1.62 -7.38 -21.69
CA PRO A 3 1.69 -6.25 -20.76
C PRO A 3 1.89 -4.90 -21.46
N ALA A 4 2.60 -4.87 -22.59
CA ALA A 4 2.75 -3.69 -23.43
C ALA A 4 1.41 -3.14 -23.97
N LEU A 5 0.46 -4.03 -24.29
CA LEU A 5 -0.87 -3.64 -24.80
C LEU A 5 -1.75 -3.03 -23.71
N ARG A 6 -1.65 -3.50 -22.46
CA ARG A 6 -2.38 -2.90 -21.33
C ARG A 6 -1.87 -1.51 -20.99
N HIS A 7 -0.57 -1.28 -21.14
CA HIS A 7 0.04 0.04 -20.95
C HIS A 7 -0.45 1.04 -22.01
N LEU A 8 -0.49 0.63 -23.28
CA LEU A 8 -0.99 1.46 -24.38
C LEU A 8 -2.48 1.79 -24.27
N LEU A 9 -3.28 0.89 -23.69
CA LEU A 9 -4.72 1.06 -23.50
C LEU A 9 -5.11 1.84 -22.24
N GLN A 10 -4.14 2.37 -21.48
CA GLN A 10 -4.46 3.27 -20.38
C GLN A 10 -5.14 4.54 -20.93
N PRO A 11 -6.19 5.08 -20.28
CA PRO A 11 -6.96 6.22 -20.78
C PRO A 11 -6.09 7.44 -21.11
N LEU A 12 -5.04 7.67 -20.30
CA LEU A 12 -4.11 8.77 -20.49
C LEU A 12 -3.23 8.60 -21.73
N ASN A 13 -2.79 7.38 -22.02
CA ASN A 13 -1.98 7.07 -23.20
C ASN A 13 -2.81 7.16 -24.48
N LEU A 14 -4.08 6.74 -24.43
CA LEU A 14 -5.02 6.91 -25.55
C LEU A 14 -5.29 8.38 -25.85
N ALA A 15 -5.46 9.22 -24.82
CA ALA A 15 -5.62 10.66 -24.98
C ALA A 15 -4.35 11.33 -25.54
N GLY A 16 -3.16 10.89 -25.10
CA GLY A 16 -1.88 11.36 -25.65
C GLY A 16 -1.70 11.00 -27.12
N LEU A 17 -1.96 9.74 -27.48
CA LEU A 17 -1.87 9.25 -28.86
C LEU A 17 -2.90 9.94 -29.78
N SER A 18 -4.14 10.15 -29.32
CA SER A 18 -5.15 10.85 -30.10
C SER A 18 -4.76 12.31 -30.35
N THR A 19 -4.15 12.97 -29.35
CA THR A 19 -3.65 14.35 -29.47
C THR A 19 -2.50 14.44 -30.49
N LEU A 20 -1.54 13.50 -30.41
CA LEU A 20 -0.41 13.43 -31.36
C LEU A 20 -0.89 13.12 -32.78
N ALA A 21 -1.86 12.22 -32.94
CA ALA A 21 -2.45 11.89 -34.24
C ALA A 21 -3.22 13.07 -34.83
N ALA A 22 -4.05 13.73 -34.03
CA ALA A 22 -4.79 14.93 -34.44
C ALA A 22 -3.84 16.04 -34.87
N LEU A 23 -2.76 16.29 -34.11
CA LEU A 23 -1.75 17.27 -34.47
C LEU A 23 -1.01 16.86 -35.76
N GLY A 24 -0.68 15.58 -35.93
CA GLY A 24 -0.08 15.08 -37.17
C GLY A 24 -0.96 15.33 -38.40
N LEU A 25 -2.28 15.31 -38.26
CA LEU A 25 -3.20 15.70 -39.32
C LEU A 25 -3.10 17.21 -39.60
N THR A 26 -3.10 18.07 -38.58
CA THR A 26 -3.02 19.54 -38.78
C THR A 26 -1.73 19.98 -39.45
N LEU A 27 -0.64 19.22 -39.33
CA LEU A 27 0.63 19.51 -40.02
C LEU A 27 0.54 19.45 -41.55
N ARG A 28 -0.50 18.83 -42.12
CA ARG A 28 -0.72 18.81 -43.58
C ARG A 28 -1.06 20.19 -44.17
N TRP A 29 -1.51 21.12 -43.33
CA TRP A 29 -1.81 22.50 -43.72
C TRP A 29 -0.61 23.45 -43.53
N VAL A 30 0.55 22.92 -43.12
CA VAL A 30 1.81 23.66 -43.11
C VAL A 30 2.37 23.72 -44.53
N ALA A 31 3.08 24.81 -44.86
CA ALA A 31 3.76 24.96 -46.15
C ALA A 31 4.64 23.72 -46.46
N PRO A 32 4.63 23.20 -47.70
CA PRO A 32 5.29 21.94 -48.04
C PRO A 32 6.76 21.86 -47.60
N GLU A 33 7.53 22.95 -47.76
CA GLU A 33 8.94 23.00 -47.34
C GLU A 33 9.16 22.85 -45.83
N ARG A 34 8.13 23.09 -45.00
CA ARG A 34 8.19 23.01 -43.53
C ARG A 34 7.53 21.76 -42.96
N GLN A 35 6.88 20.93 -43.79
CA GLN A 35 6.17 19.72 -43.31
C GLN A 35 7.14 18.68 -42.75
N ALA A 36 8.23 18.36 -43.47
CA ALA A 36 9.23 17.39 -43.02
C ALA A 36 9.84 17.74 -41.64
N PRO A 37 10.37 18.96 -41.40
CA PRO A 37 10.88 19.32 -40.07
C PRO A 37 9.77 19.35 -39.01
N ALA A 38 8.53 19.72 -39.37
CA ALA A 38 7.41 19.70 -38.43
C ALA A 38 7.08 18.27 -37.95
N PHE A 39 7.01 17.30 -38.86
CA PHE A 39 6.84 15.89 -38.49
C PHE A 39 8.01 15.35 -37.67
N ALA A 40 9.25 15.72 -38.01
CA ALA A 40 10.42 15.31 -37.24
C ALA A 40 10.37 15.81 -35.79
N LEU A 41 9.96 17.07 -35.57
CA LEU A 41 9.79 17.64 -34.22
C LEU A 41 8.65 16.98 -33.45
N LEU A 42 7.53 16.66 -34.11
CA LEU A 42 6.43 15.93 -33.50
C LEU A 42 6.85 14.52 -33.05
N VAL A 43 7.57 13.80 -33.91
CA VAL A 43 8.12 12.48 -33.60
C VAL A 43 9.14 12.58 -32.46
N ALA A 44 10.02 13.58 -32.47
CA ALA A 44 10.98 13.80 -31.38
C ALA A 44 10.28 14.08 -30.05
N PHE A 45 9.21 14.89 -30.05
CA PHE A 45 8.40 15.13 -28.86
C PHE A 45 7.72 13.84 -28.34
N ALA A 46 7.12 13.06 -29.25
CA ALA A 46 6.50 11.79 -28.90
C ALA A 46 7.53 10.78 -28.35
N LEU A 47 8.70 10.70 -28.97
CA LEU A 47 9.80 9.86 -28.51
C LEU A 47 10.28 10.30 -27.12
N ALA A 48 10.46 11.61 -26.90
CA ALA A 48 10.84 12.14 -25.59
C ALA A 48 9.82 11.77 -24.51
N LEU A 49 8.51 11.89 -24.80
CA LEU A 49 7.44 11.49 -23.88
C LEU A 49 7.49 10.00 -23.55
N VAL A 50 7.59 9.14 -24.57
CA VAL A 50 7.60 7.68 -24.41
C VAL A 50 8.87 7.23 -23.69
N VAL A 51 10.05 7.65 -24.15
CA VAL A 51 11.33 7.26 -23.53
C VAL A 51 11.38 7.72 -22.08
N ARG A 52 10.88 8.93 -21.76
CA ARG A 52 10.77 9.44 -20.38
C ARG A 52 10.00 8.46 -19.51
N ASP A 53 8.83 8.03 -19.97
CA ASP A 53 7.93 7.13 -19.25
C ASP A 53 8.60 5.76 -19.00
N LEU A 54 9.29 5.20 -20.01
CA LEU A 54 10.02 3.93 -19.86
C LEU A 54 11.21 4.02 -18.89
N VAL A 55 11.89 5.16 -18.82
CA VAL A 55 13.10 5.32 -17.99
C VAL A 55 12.84 5.95 -16.64
N GLU A 56 11.61 6.40 -16.34
CA GLU A 56 11.25 7.14 -15.13
C GLU A 56 11.72 6.43 -13.85
N HIS A 57 11.47 5.12 -13.76
CA HIS A 57 11.80 4.32 -12.57
C HIS A 57 13.28 3.89 -12.53
N ARG A 58 13.96 3.81 -13.68
CA ARG A 58 15.35 3.31 -13.76
C ARG A 58 16.39 4.43 -13.76
N ARG A 59 16.09 5.57 -14.39
CA ARG A 59 17.01 6.70 -14.59
C ARG A 59 16.26 8.04 -14.43
N PRO A 60 15.96 8.46 -13.18
CA PRO A 60 15.13 9.65 -12.93
C PRO A 60 15.75 10.95 -13.46
N ARG A 61 17.09 11.07 -13.45
CA ARG A 61 17.80 12.24 -14.02
C ARG A 61 17.61 12.36 -15.53
N LEU A 62 17.61 11.22 -16.24
CA LEU A 62 17.37 11.20 -17.69
C LEU A 62 15.91 11.53 -18.00
N ALA A 63 14.96 10.99 -17.22
CA ALA A 63 13.55 11.34 -17.34
C ALA A 63 13.31 12.84 -17.12
N LEU A 64 13.96 13.44 -16.12
CA LEU A 64 13.89 14.88 -15.88
C LEU A 64 14.50 15.68 -17.04
N ALA A 65 15.64 15.25 -17.58
CA ALA A 65 16.25 15.89 -18.75
C ALA A 65 15.31 15.84 -19.96
N LEU A 66 14.72 14.68 -20.25
CA LEU A 66 13.74 14.51 -21.33
C LEU A 66 12.52 15.42 -21.12
N LEU A 67 12.02 15.55 -19.90
CA LEU A 67 10.91 16.47 -19.58
C LEU A 67 11.25 17.92 -19.96
N TRP A 68 12.47 18.38 -19.71
CA TRP A 68 12.90 19.74 -20.06
C TRP A 68 13.19 19.92 -21.55
N THR A 69 13.41 18.84 -22.32
CA THR A 69 13.52 18.92 -23.78
C THR A 69 12.18 19.06 -24.50
N MET A 70 11.06 18.74 -23.84
CA MET A 70 9.74 18.75 -24.49
C MET A 70 9.22 20.16 -24.85
N PRO A 71 9.29 21.19 -23.97
CA PRO A 71 8.87 22.55 -24.32
C PRO A 71 9.60 23.16 -25.51
N PRO A 72 10.95 23.10 -25.63
CA PRO A 72 11.62 23.67 -26.79
C PRO A 72 11.25 22.94 -28.08
N LEU A 73 10.99 21.62 -28.07
CA LEU A 73 10.49 20.89 -29.24
C LEU A 73 9.08 21.38 -29.64
N ALA A 74 8.19 21.57 -28.67
CA ALA A 74 6.84 22.09 -28.91
C ALA A 74 6.86 23.53 -29.45
N LEU A 75 7.71 24.38 -28.88
CA LEU A 75 7.87 25.78 -29.31
C LEU A 75 8.53 25.89 -30.69
N ALA A 76 9.51 25.03 -30.99
CA ALA A 76 10.11 24.96 -32.32
C ALA A 76 9.07 24.53 -33.37
N LEU A 77 8.22 23.56 -33.05
CA LEU A 77 7.13 23.15 -33.93
C LEU A 77 6.11 24.27 -34.14
N LEU A 78 5.75 24.99 -33.07
CA LEU A 78 4.88 26.15 -33.13
C LEU A 78 5.46 27.26 -34.02
N ALA A 79 6.78 27.48 -33.99
CA ALA A 79 7.46 28.47 -34.82
C ALA A 79 7.46 28.14 -36.32
N LEU A 80 7.36 26.86 -36.70
CA LEU A 80 7.21 26.46 -38.10
C LEU A 80 5.82 26.76 -38.66
N ALA A 81 4.80 26.75 -37.79
CA ALA A 81 3.39 26.88 -38.14
C ALA A 81 2.62 27.88 -37.25
N PRO A 82 3.09 29.14 -37.09
CA PRO A 82 2.59 30.03 -36.06
C PRO A 82 1.16 30.54 -36.35
N ARG A 83 0.74 30.54 -37.62
CA ARG A 83 -0.65 30.88 -38.02
C ARG A 83 -1.66 29.79 -37.65
N LEU A 84 -1.25 28.52 -37.67
CA LEU A 84 -2.14 27.41 -37.30
C LEU A 84 -2.34 27.35 -35.79
N GLY A 85 -1.27 27.58 -35.03
CA GLY A 85 -1.31 27.62 -33.58
C GLY A 85 -1.56 26.28 -32.87
N THR A 86 -2.15 25.29 -33.54
CA THR A 86 -2.43 23.96 -33.01
C THR A 86 -1.27 23.25 -32.31
N PRO A 87 0.02 23.44 -32.69
CA PRO A 87 1.15 22.86 -31.94
C PRO A 87 1.23 23.25 -30.46
N GLN A 88 0.57 24.35 -30.03
CA GLN A 88 0.53 24.75 -28.62
C GLN A 88 -0.15 23.71 -27.71
N VAL A 89 -0.95 22.79 -28.28
CA VAL A 89 -1.52 21.65 -27.53
C VAL A 89 -0.45 20.74 -26.91
N LEU A 90 0.75 20.66 -27.49
CA LEU A 90 1.85 19.88 -26.93
C LEU A 90 2.31 20.43 -25.57
N LEU A 91 2.17 21.75 -25.34
CA LEU A 91 2.42 22.33 -24.02
C LEU A 91 1.36 21.91 -23.00
N VAL A 92 0.12 21.62 -23.41
CA VAL A 92 -0.91 21.04 -22.51
C VAL A 92 -0.47 19.67 -22.00
N VAL A 93 -0.01 18.81 -22.92
CA VAL A 93 0.52 17.48 -22.58
C VAL A 93 1.72 17.60 -21.65
N TRP A 94 2.66 18.50 -21.97
CA TRP A 94 3.83 18.73 -21.13
C TRP A 94 3.46 19.25 -19.73
N VAL A 95 2.55 20.22 -19.62
CA VAL A 95 2.11 20.76 -18.33
C VAL A 95 1.46 19.67 -17.46
N GLY A 96 0.64 18.80 -18.05
CA GLY A 96 0.06 17.66 -17.34
C GLY A 96 1.12 16.77 -16.67
N VAL A 97 2.18 16.42 -17.42
CA VAL A 97 3.30 15.64 -16.90
C VAL A 97 4.14 16.45 -15.90
N ALA A 98 4.41 17.72 -16.19
CA ALA A 98 5.21 18.59 -15.33
C ALA A 98 4.54 18.83 -13.96
N ALA A 99 3.21 18.96 -13.93
CA ALA A 99 2.44 19.13 -12.69
C ALA A 99 2.48 17.90 -11.77
N TYR A 100 2.76 16.71 -12.32
CA TYR A 100 2.96 15.49 -11.53
C TYR A 100 4.35 15.43 -10.87
N ILE A 101 5.39 15.85 -11.61
CA ILE A 101 6.79 15.57 -11.27
C ILE A 101 7.47 16.77 -10.58
N LEU A 102 7.22 17.98 -11.08
CA LEU A 102 7.92 19.18 -10.64
C LEU A 102 7.22 19.82 -9.44
N PRO A 103 7.96 20.48 -8.52
CA PRO A 103 7.38 21.36 -7.53
C PRO A 103 6.45 22.41 -8.18
N MET A 104 5.31 22.69 -7.53
CA MET A 104 4.28 23.62 -8.04
C MET A 104 4.87 24.96 -8.54
N ARG A 105 5.81 25.54 -7.78
CA ARG A 105 6.48 26.80 -8.16
C ARG A 105 7.27 26.68 -9.46
N THR A 106 8.04 25.61 -9.61
CA THR A 106 8.85 25.40 -10.83
C THR A 106 7.97 25.08 -12.04
N ALA A 107 6.92 24.28 -11.87
CA ALA A 107 5.97 23.98 -12.94
C ALA A 107 5.23 25.26 -13.39
N LEU A 108 4.77 26.08 -12.45
CA LEU A 108 4.08 27.33 -12.72
C LEU A 108 4.98 28.33 -13.47
N LEU A 109 6.20 28.56 -12.97
CA LEU A 109 7.16 29.47 -13.61
C LEU A 109 7.55 29.00 -15.02
N ALA A 110 7.82 27.70 -15.19
CA ALA A 110 8.17 27.15 -16.49
C ALA A 110 7.00 27.18 -17.49
N THR A 111 5.77 26.98 -17.01
CA THR A 111 4.54 27.12 -17.82
C THR A 111 4.34 28.56 -18.26
N LEU A 112 4.47 29.53 -17.36
CA LEU A 112 4.39 30.96 -17.68
C LEU A 112 5.45 31.37 -18.70
N ALA A 113 6.70 30.93 -18.51
CA ALA A 113 7.79 31.20 -19.45
C ALA A 113 7.52 30.60 -20.84
N ALA A 114 7.10 29.33 -20.90
CA ALA A 114 6.78 28.66 -22.16
C ALA A 114 5.61 29.35 -22.90
N ASN A 115 4.57 29.78 -22.19
CA ASN A 115 3.45 30.50 -22.80
C ASN A 115 3.80 31.92 -23.22
N ALA A 116 4.69 32.60 -22.50
CA ALA A 116 5.20 33.91 -22.93
C ALA A 116 5.93 33.77 -24.28
N ILE A 117 6.80 32.76 -24.42
CA ILE A 117 7.49 32.48 -25.67
C ILE A 117 6.49 32.09 -26.78
N ALA A 118 5.53 31.22 -26.47
CA ALA A 118 4.48 30.82 -27.41
C ALA A 118 3.67 32.03 -27.91
N TYR A 119 3.28 32.94 -27.01
CA TYR A 119 2.58 34.17 -27.37
C TYR A 119 3.38 35.02 -28.35
N PHE A 120 4.67 35.23 -28.10
CA PHE A 120 5.52 36.01 -29.02
C PHE A 120 5.67 35.33 -30.39
N ILE A 121 5.81 34.01 -30.43
CA ILE A 121 5.86 33.24 -31.68
C ILE A 121 4.57 33.42 -32.49
N VAL A 122 3.41 33.25 -31.85
CA VAL A 122 2.10 33.33 -32.51
C VAL A 122 1.79 34.78 -32.94
N ARG A 123 2.14 35.77 -32.11
CA ARG A 123 2.00 37.19 -32.44
C ARG A 123 2.86 37.60 -33.65
N GLN A 124 4.13 37.20 -33.67
CA GLN A 124 5.03 37.51 -34.79
C GLN A 124 4.65 36.75 -36.07
N GLY A 125 4.04 35.56 -35.93
CA GLY A 125 3.52 34.79 -37.07
C GLY A 125 2.27 35.37 -37.73
N GLY A 126 1.71 36.46 -37.20
CA GLY A 126 0.56 37.15 -37.78
C GLY A 126 -0.78 36.44 -37.52
N HIS A 127 -0.91 35.71 -36.43
CA HIS A 127 -2.21 35.19 -36.00
C HIS A 127 -3.14 36.33 -35.57
N GLU A 128 -4.43 36.24 -35.84
CA GLU A 128 -5.38 37.37 -35.65
C GLU A 128 -5.63 37.68 -34.16
N ALA A 129 -5.71 36.64 -33.32
CA ALA A 129 -6.02 36.77 -31.90
C ALA A 129 -5.01 36.00 -31.00
N PRO A 130 -3.72 36.36 -31.00
CA PRO A 130 -2.65 35.61 -30.34
C PRO A 130 -2.84 35.53 -28.81
N LEU A 131 -3.39 36.59 -28.21
CA LEU A 131 -3.69 36.64 -26.77
C LEU A 131 -4.80 35.66 -26.40
N VAL A 132 -5.93 35.70 -27.10
CA VAL A 132 -7.10 34.85 -26.84
C VAL A 132 -6.72 33.39 -26.97
N MET A 133 -5.98 33.04 -28.03
CA MET A 133 -5.48 31.69 -28.24
C MET A 133 -4.56 31.22 -27.10
N THR A 134 -3.60 32.05 -26.70
CA THR A 134 -2.66 31.71 -25.61
C THR A 134 -3.41 31.49 -24.30
N LEU A 135 -4.38 32.36 -23.98
CA LEU A 135 -5.22 32.23 -22.78
C LEU A 135 -6.09 30.97 -22.80
N LEU A 136 -6.63 30.60 -23.96
CA LEU A 136 -7.40 29.37 -24.12
C LEU A 136 -6.54 28.13 -23.83
N TYR A 137 -5.34 28.06 -24.40
CA TYR A 137 -4.40 26.96 -24.12
C TYR A 137 -3.90 26.97 -22.68
N LEU A 138 -3.71 28.14 -22.07
CA LEU A 138 -3.38 28.26 -20.66
C LEU A 138 -4.52 27.71 -19.78
N GLY A 139 -5.78 27.92 -20.17
CA GLY A 139 -6.94 27.29 -19.52
C GLY A 139 -6.92 25.76 -19.60
N PHE A 140 -6.64 25.20 -20.77
CA PHE A 140 -6.47 23.74 -20.92
C PHE A 140 -5.27 23.19 -20.14
N GLN A 141 -4.17 23.93 -20.08
CA GLN A 141 -3.01 23.60 -19.26
C GLN A 141 -3.34 23.62 -17.77
N ALA A 142 -4.09 24.63 -17.29
CA ALA A 142 -4.55 24.70 -15.91
C ALA A 142 -5.46 23.52 -15.57
N PHE A 143 -6.37 23.15 -16.47
CA PHE A 143 -7.20 21.96 -16.33
C PHE A 143 -6.36 20.69 -16.25
N ALA A 144 -5.41 20.48 -17.18
CA ALA A 144 -4.52 19.32 -17.18
C ALA A 144 -3.68 19.23 -15.90
N ALA A 145 -3.13 20.35 -15.43
CA ALA A 145 -2.38 20.42 -14.18
C ALA A 145 -3.26 20.07 -12.96
N LEU A 146 -4.48 20.61 -12.91
CA LEU A 146 -5.42 20.37 -11.81
C LEU A 146 -5.89 18.93 -11.78
N THR A 147 -6.25 18.34 -12.93
CA THR A 147 -6.62 16.93 -13.04
C THR A 147 -5.46 16.02 -12.60
N SER A 148 -4.23 16.32 -13.03
CA SER A 148 -3.05 15.57 -12.60
C SER A 148 -2.83 15.70 -11.08
N HIS A 149 -2.99 16.89 -10.52
CA HIS A 149 -2.86 17.12 -9.08
C HIS A 149 -3.93 16.37 -8.27
N TYR A 150 -5.19 16.39 -8.71
CA TYR A 150 -6.28 15.67 -8.05
C TYR A 150 -6.11 14.16 -8.16
N ALA A 151 -5.76 13.63 -9.34
CA ALA A 151 -5.55 12.20 -9.55
C ALA A 151 -4.47 11.66 -8.60
N THR A 152 -3.36 12.40 -8.48
CA THR A 152 -2.20 11.98 -7.68
C THR A 152 -2.45 12.14 -6.19
N THR A 153 -3.20 13.15 -5.79
CA THR A 153 -3.65 13.33 -4.40
C THR A 153 -4.64 12.23 -4.00
N ALA A 154 -5.58 11.89 -4.88
CA ALA A 154 -6.54 10.82 -4.66
C ALA A 154 -5.87 9.44 -4.55
N GLU A 155 -4.88 9.16 -5.41
CA GLU A 155 -4.09 7.93 -5.35
C GLU A 155 -3.31 7.80 -4.04
N ARG A 156 -2.60 8.87 -3.63
CA ARG A 156 -1.90 8.90 -2.34
C ARG A 156 -2.84 8.72 -1.15
N ALA A 157 -4.01 9.36 -1.18
CA ALA A 157 -5.02 9.22 -0.12
C ALA A 157 -5.55 7.78 -0.04
N ARG A 158 -5.81 7.15 -1.19
CA ARG A 158 -6.23 5.75 -1.27
C ARG A 158 -5.17 4.80 -0.71
N ASP A 159 -3.90 5.01 -1.06
CA ASP A 159 -2.80 4.18 -0.56
C ASP A 159 -2.58 4.35 0.94
N ALA A 160 -2.72 5.57 1.47
CA ALA A 160 -2.67 5.84 2.90
C ALA A 160 -3.84 5.15 3.65
N LEU A 161 -5.06 5.24 3.13
CA LEU A 161 -6.23 4.54 3.68
C LEU A 161 -6.05 3.02 3.67
N ALA A 162 -5.50 2.47 2.59
CA ALA A 162 -5.23 1.03 2.48
C ALA A 162 -4.23 0.56 3.55
N ARG A 163 -3.17 1.33 3.80
CA ARG A 163 -2.18 1.04 4.87
C ARG A 163 -2.82 1.07 6.26
N VAL A 164 -3.54 2.16 6.59
CA VAL A 164 -4.20 2.30 7.90
C VAL A 164 -5.24 1.20 8.12
N ASN A 165 -5.97 0.80 7.09
CA ASN A 165 -6.94 -0.29 7.20
C ASN A 165 -6.25 -1.64 7.47
N ALA A 166 -5.11 -1.91 6.82
CA ALA A 166 -4.31 -3.10 7.08
C ALA A 166 -3.81 -3.14 8.53
N ASP A 167 -3.28 -2.02 9.03
CA ASP A 167 -2.81 -1.89 10.42
C ASP A 167 -3.95 -2.08 11.45
N LEU A 168 -5.13 -1.52 11.14
CA LEU A 168 -6.32 -1.68 11.98
C LEU A 168 -6.77 -3.14 12.04
N LEU A 169 -6.78 -3.85 10.91
CA LEU A 169 -7.15 -5.26 10.85
C LEU A 169 -6.16 -6.12 11.65
N ALA A 170 -4.86 -5.87 11.51
CA ALA A 170 -3.82 -6.56 12.28
C ALA A 170 -3.99 -6.32 13.79
N THR A 171 -4.19 -5.07 14.20
CA THR A 171 -4.40 -4.70 15.61
C THR A 171 -5.66 -5.35 16.20
N ARG A 172 -6.76 -5.37 15.43
CA ARG A 172 -8.00 -6.04 15.86
C ARG A 172 -7.82 -7.54 16.05
N ALA A 173 -7.06 -8.20 15.17
CA ALA A 173 -6.76 -9.62 15.32
C ALA A 173 -5.95 -9.87 16.60
N LEU A 174 -4.90 -9.10 16.84
CA LEU A 174 -4.08 -9.19 18.07
C LEU A 174 -4.89 -8.95 19.34
N LEU A 175 -5.76 -7.92 19.35
CA LEU A 175 -6.62 -7.64 20.49
C LEU A 175 -7.65 -8.74 20.73
N ALA A 176 -8.23 -9.30 19.67
CA ALA A 176 -9.20 -10.39 19.78
C ALA A 176 -8.55 -11.65 20.36
N ASP A 177 -7.33 -11.98 19.94
CA ASP A 177 -6.60 -13.13 20.45
C ASP A 177 -6.14 -12.91 21.89
N SER A 178 -5.61 -11.72 22.21
CA SER A 178 -5.25 -11.36 23.59
C SER A 178 -6.47 -11.39 24.53
N ALA A 179 -7.62 -10.89 24.08
CA ALA A 179 -8.85 -10.94 24.87
C ALA A 179 -9.32 -12.38 25.12
N ARG A 180 -9.24 -13.26 24.10
CA ARG A 180 -9.54 -14.68 24.23
C ARG A 180 -8.61 -15.38 25.22
N ASP A 181 -7.31 -15.10 25.16
CA ASP A 181 -6.32 -15.71 26.05
C ASP A 181 -6.47 -15.22 27.49
N SER A 182 -6.72 -13.92 27.68
CA SER A 182 -7.03 -13.34 29.00
C SER A 182 -8.27 -13.99 29.61
N GLU A 183 -9.33 -14.17 28.81
CA GLU A 183 -10.57 -14.81 29.27
C GLU A 183 -10.35 -16.28 29.64
N ARG A 184 -9.58 -17.03 28.85
CA ARG A 184 -9.21 -18.42 29.18
C ARG A 184 -8.45 -18.51 30.49
N LEU A 185 -7.45 -17.64 30.71
CA LEU A 185 -6.69 -17.59 31.96
C LEU A 185 -7.54 -17.16 33.15
N ARG A 186 -8.53 -16.28 32.94
CA ARG A 186 -9.52 -15.90 33.96
C ARG A 186 -10.36 -17.10 34.36
N VAL A 187 -10.95 -17.81 33.38
CA VAL A 187 -11.78 -19.01 33.60
C VAL A 187 -10.97 -20.11 34.28
N ALA A 188 -9.73 -20.36 33.86
CA ALA A 188 -8.87 -21.36 34.49
C ALA A 188 -8.59 -21.06 35.98
N ARG A 189 -8.35 -19.79 36.33
CA ARG A 189 -8.18 -19.36 37.73
C ARG A 189 -9.47 -19.49 38.52
N GLU A 190 -10.59 -19.02 37.98
CA GLU A 190 -11.89 -19.10 38.65
C GLU A 190 -12.31 -20.56 38.93
N LEU A 191 -12.08 -21.46 37.96
CA LEU A 191 -12.28 -22.90 38.15
C LEU A 191 -11.36 -23.46 39.24
N HIS A 192 -10.07 -23.11 39.24
CA HIS A 192 -9.12 -23.57 40.25
C HIS A 192 -9.50 -23.08 41.66
N ASP A 193 -9.83 -21.80 41.80
CA ASP A 193 -10.10 -21.18 43.09
C ASP A 193 -11.43 -21.67 43.67
N VAL A 194 -12.50 -21.70 42.88
CA VAL A 194 -13.83 -22.06 43.40
C VAL A 194 -13.98 -23.58 43.56
N ALA A 195 -13.57 -24.36 42.55
CA ALA A 195 -13.76 -25.80 42.59
C ALA A 195 -12.64 -26.50 43.37
N GLY A 196 -11.38 -26.09 43.19
CA GLY A 196 -10.22 -26.68 43.87
C GLY A 196 -10.27 -26.53 45.39
N HIS A 197 -10.59 -25.35 45.91
CA HIS A 197 -10.73 -25.16 47.36
C HIS A 197 -11.89 -25.98 47.95
N LYS A 198 -13.06 -25.99 47.29
CA LYS A 198 -14.24 -26.75 47.75
C LYS A 198 -13.98 -28.26 47.75
N LEU A 199 -13.34 -28.78 46.71
CA LEU A 199 -12.96 -30.19 46.60
C LEU A 199 -11.90 -30.59 47.65
N THR A 200 -10.93 -29.71 47.92
CA THR A 200 -9.93 -29.94 48.97
C THR A 200 -10.59 -30.01 50.34
N ALA A 201 -11.49 -29.07 50.65
CA ALA A 201 -12.25 -29.06 51.90
C ALA A 201 -13.16 -30.30 52.03
N LEU A 202 -13.82 -30.71 50.94
CA LEU A 202 -14.62 -31.93 50.90
C LEU A 202 -13.77 -33.18 51.19
N THR A 203 -12.60 -33.28 50.55
CA THR A 203 -11.67 -34.41 50.73
C THR A 203 -11.15 -34.49 52.17
N LEU A 204 -10.84 -33.35 52.79
CA LEU A 204 -10.42 -33.29 54.21
C LEU A 204 -11.55 -33.72 55.15
N ASN A 205 -12.78 -33.24 54.91
CA ASN A 205 -13.94 -33.66 55.71
C ASN A 205 -14.23 -35.16 55.59
N LEU A 206 -14.16 -35.71 54.37
CA LEU A 206 -14.33 -37.15 54.14
C LEU A 206 -13.23 -37.98 54.83
N ARG A 207 -11.97 -37.50 54.82
CA ARG A 207 -10.86 -38.12 55.58
C ARG A 207 -11.09 -38.08 57.09
N ALA A 208 -11.57 -36.96 57.63
CA ALA A 208 -11.88 -36.84 59.05
C ALA A 208 -13.01 -37.78 59.48
N LEU A 209 -14.06 -37.92 58.65
CA LEU A 209 -15.14 -38.87 58.89
C LEU A 209 -14.66 -40.33 58.82
N ALA A 210 -13.74 -40.65 57.91
CA ALA A 210 -13.20 -42.01 57.76
C ALA A 210 -12.31 -42.42 58.93
N ALA A 211 -11.64 -41.46 59.57
CA ALA A 211 -10.82 -41.69 60.77
C ALA A 211 -11.65 -41.87 62.04
N ASN A 212 -12.97 -41.61 62.00
CA ASN A 212 -13.85 -41.79 63.15
C ASN A 212 -14.33 -43.26 63.21
N PRO A 213 -14.05 -44.00 64.30
CA PRO A 213 -14.41 -45.42 64.43
C PRO A 213 -15.92 -45.70 64.33
N ALA A 214 -16.79 -44.70 64.56
CA ALA A 214 -18.24 -44.84 64.38
C ALA A 214 -18.67 -44.97 62.90
N PHE A 215 -17.82 -44.57 61.96
CA PHE A 215 -18.13 -44.53 60.52
C PHE A 215 -17.12 -45.32 59.67
N ALA A 216 -16.10 -45.93 60.28
CA ALA A 216 -14.97 -46.54 59.60
C ALA A 216 -15.33 -47.71 58.66
N ASP A 217 -16.39 -48.48 58.96
CA ASP A 217 -16.83 -49.63 58.13
C ASP A 217 -17.85 -49.26 57.03
N ARG A 218 -18.17 -47.98 56.85
CA ARG A 218 -19.15 -47.52 55.84
C ARG A 218 -18.54 -47.49 54.44
N ARG A 219 -18.94 -48.44 53.59
CA ARG A 219 -18.53 -48.49 52.17
C ARG A 219 -18.86 -47.21 51.39
N GLU A 220 -19.94 -46.52 51.74
CA GLU A 220 -20.37 -45.29 51.06
C GLU A 220 -19.33 -44.17 51.21
N LEU A 221 -18.60 -44.14 52.33
CA LEU A 221 -17.60 -43.12 52.61
C LEU A 221 -16.31 -43.33 51.79
N ALA A 222 -15.91 -44.60 51.60
CA ALA A 222 -14.80 -44.98 50.73
C ALA A 222 -15.10 -44.62 49.27
N VAL A 223 -16.32 -44.88 48.80
CA VAL A 223 -16.78 -44.51 47.46
C VAL A 223 -16.81 -42.99 47.28
N ALA A 224 -17.27 -42.23 48.28
CA ALA A 224 -17.27 -40.77 48.24
C ALA A 224 -15.85 -40.18 48.19
N GLN A 225 -14.89 -40.74 48.93
CA GLN A 225 -13.49 -40.33 48.84
C GLN A 225 -12.88 -40.61 47.47
N GLN A 226 -13.17 -41.77 46.89
CA GLN A 226 -12.69 -42.12 45.56
C GLN A 226 -13.25 -41.16 44.50
N MET A 227 -14.57 -40.91 44.49
CA MET A 227 -15.19 -39.95 43.58
C MET A 227 -14.63 -38.54 43.75
N ALA A 228 -14.40 -38.07 44.98
CA ALA A 228 -13.79 -36.75 45.22
C ALA A 228 -12.34 -36.67 44.70
N GLY A 229 -11.58 -37.76 44.81
CA GLY A 229 -10.23 -37.87 44.26
C GLY A 229 -10.21 -37.85 42.72
N GLU A 230 -11.09 -38.62 42.09
CA GLU A 230 -11.28 -38.63 40.63
C GLU A 230 -11.70 -37.24 40.12
N LEU A 231 -12.67 -36.59 40.77
CA LEU A 231 -13.12 -35.25 40.39
C LEU A 231 -12.01 -34.19 40.52
N MET A 232 -11.12 -34.30 41.52
CA MET A 232 -9.93 -33.44 41.63
C MET A 232 -8.93 -33.68 40.50
N GLY A 233 -8.74 -34.94 40.08
CA GLY A 233 -7.91 -35.31 38.93
C GLY A 233 -8.48 -34.72 37.64
N ASP A 234 -9.77 -34.89 37.40
CA ASP A 234 -10.48 -34.36 36.23
C ASP A 234 -10.44 -32.83 36.18
N LEU A 235 -10.68 -32.15 37.32
CA LEU A 235 -10.57 -30.70 37.41
C LEU A 235 -9.16 -30.21 37.08
N ARG A 236 -8.13 -30.88 37.61
CA ARG A 236 -6.73 -30.53 37.35
C ARG A 236 -6.39 -30.74 35.87
N ASN A 237 -6.90 -31.80 35.24
CA ASN A 237 -6.74 -32.05 33.81
C ASN A 237 -7.43 -30.99 32.96
N VAL A 238 -8.66 -30.56 33.29
CA VAL A 238 -9.38 -29.50 32.57
C VAL A 238 -8.68 -28.14 32.70
N VAL A 239 -8.21 -27.78 33.90
CA VAL A 239 -7.44 -26.55 34.13
C VAL A 239 -6.10 -26.61 33.39
N GLN A 240 -5.44 -27.77 33.39
CA GLN A 240 -4.19 -27.96 32.66
C GLN A 240 -4.42 -27.87 31.15
N GLN A 241 -5.49 -28.47 30.61
CA GLN A 241 -5.87 -28.32 29.20
C GLN A 241 -6.18 -26.86 28.85
N LEU A 242 -6.91 -26.11 29.70
CA LEU A 242 -7.16 -24.68 29.48
C LEU A 242 -5.88 -23.83 29.48
N ARG A 243 -4.83 -24.27 30.18
CA ARG A 243 -3.50 -23.62 30.22
C ARG A 243 -2.54 -24.10 29.11
N ASP A 244 -2.60 -25.38 28.74
CA ASP A 244 -1.67 -26.04 27.80
C ASP A 244 -2.16 -26.05 26.35
N SER A 245 -3.42 -25.71 26.09
CA SER A 245 -4.01 -25.71 24.73
C SER A 245 -3.49 -24.62 23.79
N ARG A 246 -2.35 -23.98 24.08
CA ARG A 246 -1.36 -23.39 23.14
C ARG A 246 -0.42 -22.47 23.92
N GLY A 247 0.82 -22.90 24.16
CA GLY A 247 1.93 -21.95 24.02
C GLY A 247 1.86 -21.38 22.59
N LEU A 248 2.11 -20.09 22.43
CA LEU A 248 2.08 -19.40 21.13
C LEU A 248 2.72 -20.29 20.05
N ASP A 249 1.92 -20.67 19.05
CA ASP A 249 2.45 -21.36 17.86
C ASP A 249 3.29 -20.35 17.09
N LEU A 250 4.56 -20.27 17.51
CA LEU A 250 5.55 -19.31 17.05
C LEU A 250 5.73 -19.41 15.53
N ALA A 251 5.63 -20.62 14.98
CA ALA A 251 5.73 -20.85 13.55
C ALA A 251 4.57 -20.20 12.80
N THR A 252 3.35 -20.30 13.32
CA THR A 252 2.17 -19.63 12.74
C THR A 252 2.25 -18.11 12.89
N ALA A 253 2.65 -17.61 14.06
CA ALA A 253 2.79 -16.17 14.30
C ALA A 253 3.84 -15.51 13.39
N LEU A 254 5.01 -16.14 13.22
CA LEU A 254 6.08 -15.62 12.37
C LEU A 254 5.72 -15.66 10.87
N ARG A 255 4.99 -16.70 10.42
CA ARG A 255 4.46 -16.74 9.04
C ARG A 255 3.41 -15.66 8.80
N ALA A 256 2.54 -15.39 9.77
CA ALA A 256 1.55 -14.32 9.68
C ALA A 256 2.22 -12.93 9.62
N LEU A 257 3.30 -12.73 10.38
CA LEU A 257 4.09 -11.50 10.39
C LEU A 257 4.74 -11.20 9.03
N ALA A 258 5.21 -12.22 8.31
CA ALA A 258 5.84 -12.06 7.00
C ALA A 258 4.87 -12.07 5.80
N ALA A 259 3.63 -12.51 5.98
CA ALA A 259 2.63 -12.58 4.90
C ALA A 259 2.41 -11.25 4.13
N PRO A 260 2.48 -10.05 4.76
CA PRO A 260 2.33 -8.77 4.06
C PRO A 260 3.57 -8.34 3.27
N LEU A 261 4.72 -8.98 3.47
CA LEU A 261 6.01 -8.61 2.89
C LEU A 261 6.41 -9.63 1.82
N PRO A 262 6.02 -9.42 0.54
CA PRO A 262 6.31 -10.38 -0.53
C PRO A 262 7.81 -10.50 -0.85
N ARG A 263 8.63 -9.54 -0.40
CA ARG A 263 10.10 -9.60 -0.44
C ARG A 263 10.70 -8.87 0.77
N PRO A 264 11.75 -9.42 1.40
CA PRO A 264 12.35 -10.74 1.12
C PRO A 264 11.43 -11.91 1.56
N ALA A 265 11.61 -13.08 0.93
CA ALA A 265 10.80 -14.26 1.25
C ALA A 265 11.30 -14.89 2.56
N LEU A 266 10.42 -14.98 3.56
CA LEU A 266 10.76 -15.60 4.85
C LEU A 266 10.93 -17.12 4.69
N GLN A 267 12.13 -17.61 5.04
CA GLN A 267 12.40 -19.03 5.23
C GLN A 267 12.46 -19.32 6.74
N LEU A 268 11.64 -20.28 7.18
CA LEU A 268 11.43 -20.58 8.59
C LEU A 268 11.77 -22.05 8.84
N ALA A 269 12.73 -22.29 9.73
CA ALA A 269 13.07 -23.61 10.26
C ALA A 269 13.00 -23.54 11.79
N ILE A 270 12.03 -24.26 12.37
CA ILE A 270 11.82 -24.39 13.81
C ILE A 270 11.67 -25.89 14.07
N ASP A 271 12.41 -26.44 15.03
CA ASP A 271 12.27 -27.84 15.42
C ASP A 271 10.93 -28.08 16.15
N ASP A 272 10.33 -29.26 15.92
CA ASP A 272 8.97 -29.60 16.38
C ASP A 272 8.84 -29.67 17.92
N ASP A 273 9.95 -29.74 18.64
CA ASP A 273 10.06 -29.79 20.10
C ASP A 273 10.19 -28.41 20.76
N VAL A 274 10.36 -27.34 19.98
CA VAL A 274 10.49 -25.98 20.52
C VAL A 274 9.14 -25.46 21.01
N ARG A 275 9.02 -25.30 22.34
CA ARG A 275 7.87 -24.64 22.99
C ARG A 275 8.33 -23.48 23.84
N ILE A 276 7.83 -22.28 23.53
CA ILE A 276 8.03 -21.11 24.38
C ILE A 276 6.86 -21.02 25.36
N GLY A 277 7.13 -21.34 26.63
CA GLY A 277 6.15 -21.25 27.72
C GLY A 277 5.98 -19.84 28.30
N ASP A 278 6.93 -18.93 28.04
CA ASP A 278 6.91 -17.56 28.53
C ASP A 278 6.46 -16.58 27.42
N ALA A 279 5.35 -15.90 27.66
CA ALA A 279 4.79 -14.92 26.73
C ALA A 279 5.71 -13.72 26.47
N ALA A 280 6.51 -13.28 27.45
CA ALA A 280 7.44 -12.17 27.27
C ALA A 280 8.59 -12.54 26.32
N VAL A 281 9.05 -13.80 26.40
CA VAL A 281 10.07 -14.34 25.49
C VAL A 281 9.51 -14.46 24.08
N ALA A 282 8.27 -14.93 23.93
CA ALA A 282 7.61 -15.03 22.62
C ALA A 282 7.42 -13.64 21.96
N ASP A 283 6.99 -12.62 22.71
CA ASP A 283 6.87 -11.23 22.20
C ASP A 283 8.23 -10.67 21.77
N THR A 284 9.28 -10.92 22.55
CA THR A 284 10.64 -10.50 22.24
C THR A 284 11.12 -11.11 20.92
N VAL A 285 10.92 -12.41 20.72
CA VAL A 285 11.28 -13.11 19.48
C VAL A 285 10.52 -12.55 18.27
N LEU A 286 9.21 -12.29 18.42
CA LEU A 286 8.39 -11.70 17.34
C LEU A 286 8.89 -10.32 16.94
N ARG A 287 9.21 -9.44 17.90
CA ARG A 287 9.75 -8.09 17.65
C ARG A 287 11.10 -8.13 16.94
N VAL A 288 11.98 -9.06 17.33
CA VAL A 288 13.30 -9.22 16.69
C VAL A 288 13.14 -9.61 15.22
N VAL A 289 12.24 -10.56 14.91
CA VAL A 289 12.01 -10.97 13.52
C VAL A 289 11.32 -9.86 12.71
N GLN A 290 10.40 -9.10 13.32
CA GLN A 290 9.78 -7.95 12.67
C GLN A 290 10.81 -6.89 12.26
N GLU A 291 11.71 -6.55 13.16
CA GLU A 291 12.76 -5.57 12.92
C GLU A 291 13.74 -6.06 11.84
N ALA A 292 14.09 -7.35 11.87
CA ALA A 292 14.92 -7.97 10.85
C ALA A 292 14.26 -7.92 9.45
N LEU A 293 12.96 -8.26 9.36
CA LEU A 293 12.19 -8.21 8.10
C LEU A 293 12.01 -6.78 7.57
N THR A 294 11.93 -5.80 8.46
CA THR A 294 11.79 -4.38 8.08
C THR A 294 13.11 -3.80 7.58
N ASN A 295 14.24 -4.30 8.11
CA ASN A 295 15.59 -3.82 7.77
C ASN A 295 16.24 -4.52 6.56
N SER A 296 15.67 -5.64 6.09
CA SER A 296 16.15 -6.45 4.96
C SER A 296 15.48 -6.11 3.64
#